data_AF-A0A2N1FDN3-F1
#
_entry.id   AF-A0A2N1FDN3-F1
#
_cell.length_a   1.000
_cell.length_b   1.000
_cell.length_c   1.000
_cell.angle_alpha   90.00
_cell.angle_beta   90.00
_cell.angle_gamma   90.00
#
_symmetry.space_group_name_H-M   'P 1'
#
loop_
_entity.id
_entity.type
_entity.pdbx_description
1 polymer ?
#
loop_
_entity_poly.entity_id
_entity_poly.type
_entity_poly.pdbx_seq_one_letter_code
_entity_poly.pdbx_strand_id
1 'polypeptide(L)' 'MFTPGRIVFASLFVIAFIVLMIYSYKKDAKNNSKHYKNGAIYVAVGIITLIALLFISKFLIKG' A
#
# COMPACT_ATOMS: atom_id res chain seq x y z
N MET A 1 17.11 33.06 -11.69
CA MET A 1 16.21 34.00 -12.40
C MET A 1 15.11 33.20 -13.07
N PHE A 2 13.87 33.35 -12.59
CA PHE A 2 12.69 32.74 -13.20
C PHE A 2 12.28 33.62 -14.39
N THR A 3 12.60 33.18 -15.60
CA THR A 3 12.12 33.84 -16.80
C THR A 3 10.68 33.37 -17.09
N PRO A 4 9.86 34.18 -17.78
CA PRO A 4 8.49 33.78 -18.12
C PRO A 4 8.43 32.41 -18.82
N GLY A 5 9.35 32.13 -19.75
CA GLY A 5 9.43 30.83 -20.42
C GLY A 5 9.75 29.66 -19.49
N ARG A 6 10.60 29.87 -18.48
CA ARG A 6 10.92 28.83 -17.47
C ARG A 6 9.73 28.54 -16.56
N ILE A 7 8.96 29.57 -16.18
CA ILE A 7 7.76 29.41 -15.36
C ILE A 7 6.71 28.61 -16.13
N VAL A 8 6.46 28.95 -17.40
CA VAL A 8 5.51 28.21 -18.25
C VAL A 8 5.92 26.74 -18.42
N PHE A 9 7.20 26.49 -18.73
CA PHE A 9 7.70 25.12 -18.84
C PHE A 9 7.55 24.32 -17.54
N ALA A 10 7.94 24.91 -16.40
CA ALA A 10 7.83 24.24 -15.10
C ALA A 10 6.38 23.90 -14.75
N SER A 11 5.45 24.82 -14.98
CA SER A 11 4.02 24.59 -14.75
C SER A 11 3.48 23.45 -15.61
N LEU A 12 3.80 23.45 -16.91
CA LEU A 12 3.38 22.37 -17.83
C LEU A 12 3.97 21.02 -17.44
N PHE A 13 5.26 21.01 -17.08
CA PHE A 13 5.94 19.80 -16.63
C PHE A 13 5.29 19.22 -15.37
N VAL A 14 5.02 20.05 -14.35
CA VAL A 14 4.39 19.61 -13.11
C VAL A 14 2.99 19.05 -13.37
N ILE A 15 2.19 19.70 -14.22
CA ILE A 15 0.85 19.21 -14.57
C ILE A 15 0.94 17.85 -15.26
N ALA A 16 1.79 17.73 -16.30
CA ALA A 16 1.98 16.46 -17.01
C ALA A 16 2.47 15.36 -16.06
N PHE A 17 3.40 15.68 -15.16
CA PHE A 17 3.92 14.76 -14.17
C PHE A 17 2.85 14.28 -13.18
N ILE A 18 2.00 15.18 -12.66
CA ILE A 18 0.88 14.83 -11.78
C ILE A 18 -0.11 13.91 -12.49
N VAL A 19 -0.45 14.20 -13.75
CA VAL A 19 -1.35 13.35 -14.54
C VAL A 19 -0.77 11.93 -14.71
N LEU A 20 0.52 11.82 -15.02
CA LEU A 20 1.21 10.54 -15.12
C LEU A 20 1.24 9.79 -13.79
N MET A 21 1.50 10.48 -12.67
CA MET A 21 1.45 9.87 -11.34
C MET A 21 0.06 9.31 -11.02
N ILE A 22 -1.00 10.08 -11.27
CA ILE A 22 -2.38 9.64 -11.04
C ILE A 22 -2.68 8.40 -11.90
N TYR A 23 -2.28 8.39 -13.17
CA TYR A 23 -2.46 7.25 -14.05
C TYR A 23 -1.72 6.00 -13.54
N SER A 24 -0.46 6.15 -13.11
CA SER A 24 0.34 5.06 -12.54
C SER A 24 -0.31 4.49 -11.28
N TYR A 25 -0.67 5.35 -10.31
CA TYR A 25 -1.26 4.90 -9.06
C TYR A 25 -2.62 4.26 -9.22
N LYS A 26 -3.44 4.68 -10.19
CA LYS A 26 -4.70 4.00 -10.50
C LYS A 26 -4.46 2.57 -10.99
N LYS A 27 -3.46 2.37 -11.84
CA LYS A 27 -3.09 1.03 -12.34
C LYS A 27 -2.54 0.17 -11.21
N ASP A 28 -1.68 0.74 -10.36
CA ASP A 28 -1.07 0.03 -9.24
C ASP A 28 -2.09 -0.32 -8.16
N ALA A 29 -3.04 0.55 -7.85
CA ALA A 29 -4.14 0.24 -6.94
C ALA A 29 -4.99 -0.94 -7.46
N LYS A 30 -5.31 -0.94 -8.76
CA LYS A 30 -6.00 -2.07 -9.39
C LYS A 30 -5.17 -3.35 -9.33
N ASN A 31 -3.87 -3.26 -9.58
CA ASN A 31 -2.97 -4.40 -9.54
C ASN A 31 -2.77 -4.96 -8.12
N ASN A 32 -2.65 -4.09 -7.12
CA ASN A 32 -2.58 -4.46 -5.71
C ASN A 32 -3.85 -5.19 -5.27
N SER A 33 -5.02 -4.70 -5.68
CA SER A 33 -6.28 -5.40 -5.41
C SER A 33 -6.39 -6.77 -6.09
N LYS A 34 -5.63 -7.02 -7.16
CA LYS A 34 -5.62 -8.31 -7.89
C LYS A 34 -4.64 -9.31 -7.27
N HIS A 35 -3.42 -8.87 -6.95
CA HIS A 35 -2.34 -9.76 -6.48
C HIS A 35 -2.28 -9.90 -4.97
N TYR A 36 -2.68 -8.87 -4.22
CA TYR A 36 -2.69 -8.86 -2.75
C TYR A 36 -4.12 -8.91 -2.19
N LYS A 37 -5.10 -9.32 -3.00
CA LYS A 37 -6.49 -9.50 -2.55
C LYS A 37 -6.49 -10.42 -1.34
N ASN A 38 -7.02 -9.93 -0.22
CA ASN A 38 -7.13 -10.67 1.03
C ASN A 38 -5.78 -11.07 1.67
N GLY A 39 -4.63 -10.63 1.15
CA GLY A 39 -3.32 -10.92 1.74
C GLY A 39 -3.21 -10.42 3.19
N ALA A 40 -3.71 -9.21 3.45
CA ALA A 40 -3.81 -8.66 4.80
C ALA A 40 -4.70 -9.50 5.73
N ILE A 41 -5.79 -10.08 5.19
CA ILE A 41 -6.70 -10.95 5.95
C ILE A 41 -5.99 -12.26 6.30
N TYR A 42 -5.28 -12.88 5.36
CA TYR A 42 -4.54 -14.12 5.61
C TYR A 42 -3.43 -13.92 6.64
N VAL A 43 -2.70 -12.81 6.57
CA VAL A 43 -1.69 -12.47 7.57
C VAL A 43 -2.33 -12.26 8.95
N ALA A 44 -3.45 -11.53 9.02
CA ALA A 44 -4.17 -11.30 10.28
C ALA A 44 -4.67 -12.61 10.89
N VAL A 45 -5.25 -13.51 10.08
CA VAL A 45 -5.69 -14.83 10.53
C VAL A 45 -4.50 -15.65 11.06
N GLY A 46 -3.37 -15.64 10.36
CA GLY A 46 -2.15 -16.32 10.82
C GLY A 46 -1.66 -15.81 12.18
N ILE A 47 -1.62 -14.49 12.37
CA ILE A 47 -1.25 -13.86 13.64
C ILE A 47 -2.22 -14.24 14.76
N ILE A 48 -3.52 -14.11 14.53
CA ILE A 48 -4.55 -14.45 15.54
C ILE A 48 -4.46 -15.92 15.92
N THR A 49 -4.28 -16.81 14.94
CA THR A 49 -4.12 -18.25 15.17
C THR A 49 -2.90 -18.55 16.02
N LEU A 50 -1.76 -17.92 15.70
CA LEU A 50 -0.52 -18.06 16.47
C LEU A 50 -0.71 -17.61 17.92
N ILE A 51 -1.32 -16.45 18.12
CA ILE A 51 -1.61 -15.92 19.47
C ILE A 51 -2.52 -16.88 20.24
N ALA A 52 -3.60 -17.34 19.63
CA ALA A 52 -4.53 -18.29 20.26
C ALA A 52 -3.81 -19.58 20.68
N LEU A 53 -2.92 -20.12 19.82
CA LEU A 53 -2.13 -21.30 20.13
C LEU A 53 -1.20 -21.08 21.34
N LEU A 54 -0.57 -19.90 21.44
CA LEU A 54 0.26 -19.55 22.61
C LEU A 54 -0.57 -19.50 23.90
N PHE A 55 -1.78 -18.97 23.86
CA PHE A 55 -2.68 -18.95 25.02
C PHE A 55 -3.15 -20.36 25.42
N ILE A 56 -3.49 -21.20 24.45
CA ILE A 56 -3.87 -22.60 24.71
C ILE A 56 -2.69 -23.38 25.31
N SER A 57 -1.50 -23.25 24.73
CA SER A 57 -0.25 -23.81 25.25
C SER A 57 -0.02 -23.43 26.72
N LYS A 58 -0.18 -22.14 27.05
CA LYS A 58 -0.06 -21.64 28.42
C LYS A 58 -1.05 -22.30 29.38
N PHE A 59 -2.27 -22.59 28.94
CA PHE A 59 -3.27 -23.26 29.77
C PHE A 59 -2.97 -24.75 29.95
N LEU A 60 -2.53 -25.43 28.89
CA LEU A 60 -2.17 -26.85 28.91
C LEU A 60 -0.92 -27.15 29.76
N ILE A 61 0.06 -26.25 29.78
CA ILE A 61 1.32 -26.43 30.53
C ILE A 61 1.14 -26.07 32.02
N LYS A 62 0.12 -25.29 32.36
CA LYS A 62 -0.15 -24.82 33.74
C LYS A 62 -1.26 -25.62 34.44
N GLY A 63 -1.90 -26.55 33.74
CA GLY A 63 -2.86 -27.53 34.28
C GLY A 63 -2.20 -28.86 34.61
#